data_AF-A0A7J3BCE2-F1
#
_entry.id   AF-A0A7J3BCE2-F1
#
_cell.length_a   1.000
_cell.length_b   1.000
_cell.length_c   1.000
_cell.angle_alpha   90.00
_cell.angle_beta   90.00
_cell.angle_gamma   90.00
#
_symmetry.space_group_name_H-M   'P 1'
#
loop_
_entity.id
_entity.type
_entity.pdbx_description
1 polymer ?
#
loop_
_entity_poly.entity_id
_entity_poly.type
_entity_poly.pdbx_seq_one_letter_code
_entity_poly.pdbx_strand_id
1 'polypeptide(L)'
;MPLERGRIMAVPSAVREVLARRIAGDIILSTNPGATMKKWRELFGTSKAKLAEGMKISPSVISDYESGRRRSPGSTFVRRFVENLIVIDESEGGHFVRELSKLSSTPSDAILDIREFPVPVSGSRIQEAVAGTVIACSDL
;
A
#
# COMPACT_ATOMS: atom_id res chain seq x y z
N MET A 1 -11.06 -25.97 25.57
CA MET A 1 -11.39 -24.79 24.74
C MET A 1 -10.46 -24.78 23.54
N PRO A 2 -10.94 -24.80 22.29
CA PRO A 2 -10.05 -24.72 21.13
C PRO A 2 -9.66 -23.26 20.88
N LEU A 3 -8.36 -23.07 20.67
CA LEU A 3 -7.69 -21.81 20.37
C LEU A 3 -8.22 -21.24 19.04
N GLU A 4 -8.61 -19.97 19.06
CA GLU A 4 -9.02 -19.24 17.85
C GLU A 4 -7.88 -19.23 16.82
N ARG A 5 -8.20 -19.67 15.60
CA ARG A 5 -7.31 -19.58 14.45
C ARG A 5 -6.94 -18.11 14.25
N GLY A 6 -5.64 -17.86 14.18
CA GLY A 6 -5.05 -16.54 13.99
C GLY A 6 -5.80 -15.73 12.93
N ARG A 7 -6.42 -14.64 13.38
CA ARG A 7 -6.95 -13.60 12.53
C ARG A 7 -5.80 -13.08 11.69
N ILE A 8 -5.79 -13.41 10.40
CA ILE A 8 -4.91 -12.79 9.42
C ILE A 8 -5.17 -11.29 9.53
N MET A 9 -4.25 -10.54 10.13
CA MET A 9 -4.38 -9.09 10.19
C MET A 9 -4.25 -8.58 8.76
N ALA A 10 -5.39 -8.25 8.16
CA ALA A 10 -5.44 -7.52 6.90
C ALA A 10 -4.61 -6.24 7.06
N VAL A 11 -3.75 -5.97 6.08
CA VAL A 11 -2.95 -4.75 6.07
C VAL A 11 -3.91 -3.56 6.06
N PRO A 12 -3.69 -2.52 6.89
CA PRO A 12 -4.55 -1.33 6.88
C PRO A 12 -4.68 -0.75 5.46
N SER A 13 -5.89 -0.34 5.08
CA SER A 13 -6.18 0.14 3.72
C SER A 13 -5.31 1.33 3.30
N ALA A 14 -4.94 2.20 4.24
CA ALA A 14 -4.05 3.34 4.02
C ALA A 14 -2.63 2.88 3.61
N VAL A 15 -2.10 1.89 4.31
CA VAL A 15 -0.77 1.31 4.03
C VAL A 15 -0.76 0.66 2.65
N ARG A 16 -1.82 -0.09 2.33
CA ARG A 16 -2.03 -0.67 1.00
C ARG A 16 -2.02 0.40 -0.09
N GLU A 17 -2.70 1.52 0.14
CA GLU A 17 -2.80 2.60 -0.84
C GLU A 17 -1.46 3.32 -1.07
N VAL A 18 -0.74 3.66 0.01
CA VAL A 18 0.59 4.27 -0.06
C VAL A 18 1.54 3.37 -0.84
N LEU A 19 1.55 2.07 -0.51
CA LEU A 19 2.37 1.10 -1.20
C LEU A 19 2.00 0.98 -2.68
N ALA A 20 0.72 0.87 -3.00
CA ALA A 20 0.25 0.77 -4.37
C ALA A 20 0.66 2.00 -5.20
N ARG A 21 0.52 3.20 -4.64
CA ARG A 21 0.96 4.45 -5.30
C ARG A 21 2.47 4.48 -5.52
N ARG A 22 3.26 4.00 -4.54
CA ARG A 22 4.72 3.95 -4.66
C ARG A 22 5.17 3.00 -5.77
N ILE A 23 4.62 1.79 -5.83
CA ILE A 23 4.96 0.80 -6.87
C ILE A 23 4.50 1.31 -8.24
N ALA A 24 3.26 1.81 -8.34
CA ALA A 24 2.73 2.33 -9.60
C ALA A 24 3.54 3.53 -10.10
N GLY A 25 3.93 4.44 -9.20
CA GLY A 25 4.80 5.58 -9.51
C GLY A 25 6.17 5.14 -10.02
N ASP A 26 6.80 4.16 -9.36
CA ASP A 26 8.09 3.61 -9.80
C ASP A 26 7.99 3.00 -11.22
N ILE A 27 6.91 2.28 -11.52
CA ILE A 27 6.68 1.71 -12.86
C ILE A 27 6.46 2.81 -13.91
N ILE A 28 5.62 3.80 -13.61
CA ILE A 28 5.22 4.85 -14.56
C ILE A 28 6.39 5.82 -14.86
N LEU A 29 7.20 6.15 -13.86
CA LEU A 29 8.32 7.08 -13.98
C LEU A 29 9.61 6.42 -14.51
N SER A 30 9.64 5.09 -14.59
CA SER A 30 10.79 4.33 -15.08
C SER A 30 11.04 4.55 -16.57
N THR A 31 12.32 4.63 -16.95
CA THR A 31 12.75 4.60 -18.35
C THR A 31 12.53 3.23 -19.00
N ASN A 32 12.37 2.17 -18.20
CA ASN A 32 12.02 0.84 -18.66
C ASN A 32 10.91 0.23 -17.77
N PRO A 33 9.63 0.58 -18.02
CA PRO A 33 8.50 0.10 -17.21
C PRO A 33 8.39 -1.42 -17.15
N GLY A 34 8.70 -2.11 -18.25
CA GLY A 34 8.67 -3.58 -18.32
C GLY A 34 9.67 -4.24 -17.37
N ALA A 35 10.91 -3.73 -17.32
CA ALA A 35 11.92 -4.20 -16.38
C ALA A 35 11.54 -3.87 -14.92
N THR A 36 10.97 -2.68 -14.66
CA THR A 36 10.50 -2.31 -13.32
C THR A 36 9.32 -3.19 -12.87
N MET A 37 8.38 -3.53 -13.76
CA MET A 37 7.33 -4.50 -13.47
C MET A 37 7.92 -5.86 -13.09
N LYS A 38 8.89 -6.37 -13.86
CA LYS A 38 9.57 -7.63 -13.57
C LYS A 38 10.20 -7.63 -12.17
N LYS A 39 10.93 -6.56 -11.84
CA LYS A 39 11.55 -6.35 -10.52
C LYS A 39 10.52 -6.45 -9.41
N TRP A 40 9.41 -5.72 -9.50
CA TRP A 40 8.36 -5.77 -8.47
C TRP A 40 7.71 -7.14 -8.36
N ARG A 41 7.41 -7.80 -9.49
CA ARG A 41 6.86 -9.15 -9.47
C ARG A 41 7.80 -10.14 -8.75
N GLU A 42 9.10 -10.05 -9.03
CA GLU A 42 10.12 -10.92 -8.43
C GLU A 42 10.33 -10.63 -6.94
N LEU A 43 10.30 -9.36 -6.53
CA LEU A 43 10.33 -8.97 -5.12
C LEU A 43 9.14 -9.52 -4.32
N PHE A 44 7.95 -9.52 -4.92
CA PHE A 44 6.75 -10.15 -4.37
C PHE A 44 6.75 -11.68 -4.48
N GLY A 45 7.84 -12.31 -4.98
CA GLY A 45 7.93 -13.77 -5.14
C GLY A 45 6.88 -14.38 -6.08
N THR A 46 6.22 -13.57 -6.93
CA THR A 46 5.06 -14.01 -7.70
C THR A 46 5.47 -14.51 -9.09
N SER A 47 4.93 -15.65 -9.53
CA SER A 47 5.18 -16.16 -10.90
C SER A 47 4.35 -15.40 -11.95
N LYS A 48 4.81 -15.37 -13.21
CA LYS A 48 4.04 -14.77 -14.32
C LYS A 48 2.67 -15.43 -14.48
N ALA A 49 2.60 -16.75 -14.31
CA ALA A 49 1.37 -17.52 -14.45
C ALA A 49 0.36 -17.13 -13.36
N LYS A 50 0.80 -17.08 -12.11
CA LYS A 50 -0.05 -16.70 -10.97
C LYS A 50 -0.58 -15.28 -11.09
N LEU A 51 0.27 -14.33 -11.46
CA LEU A 51 -0.14 -12.95 -11.65
C LEU A 51 -1.12 -12.79 -12.82
N ALA A 52 -0.86 -13.50 -13.93
CA ALA A 52 -1.74 -13.47 -15.09
C ALA A 52 -3.12 -14.08 -14.81
N GLU A 53 -3.19 -15.13 -13.99
CA GLU A 53 -4.45 -15.73 -13.52
C GLU A 53 -5.28 -14.70 -12.73
N GLY A 54 -4.70 -14.04 -11.73
CA GLY A 54 -5.39 -12.98 -10.97
C GLY A 54 -5.83 -11.80 -11.86
N MET A 55 -5.01 -11.46 -12.84
CA MET A 55 -5.33 -10.42 -13.83
C MET A 55 -6.27 -10.91 -14.95
N LYS A 56 -6.68 -12.19 -14.99
CA LYS A 56 -7.52 -12.76 -16.05
C LYS A 56 -6.99 -12.46 -17.46
N ILE A 57 -5.69 -12.60 -17.66
CA ILE A 57 -4.98 -12.43 -18.93
C ILE A 57 -4.09 -13.63 -19.21
N SER A 58 -3.59 -13.76 -20.44
CA SER A 58 -2.58 -14.76 -20.75
C SER A 58 -1.23 -14.42 -20.08
N PRO A 59 -0.46 -15.41 -19.55
CA PRO A 59 0.91 -15.21 -19.08
C PRO A 59 1.84 -14.58 -20.13
N SER A 60 1.54 -14.75 -21.42
CA SER A 60 2.29 -14.11 -22.51
C SER A 60 2.21 -12.58 -22.46
N VAL A 61 1.11 -12.00 -21.99
CA VAL A 61 0.94 -10.53 -21.89
C VAL A 61 1.92 -9.96 -20.87
N ILE A 62 2.06 -10.61 -19.70
CA ILE A 62 3.06 -10.20 -18.71
C ILE A 62 4.46 -10.37 -19.28
N SER A 63 4.72 -11.51 -19.93
CA SER A 63 6.04 -11.75 -20.53
C SER A 63 6.39 -10.73 -21.62
N ASP A 64 5.43 -10.25 -22.40
CA ASP A 64 5.65 -9.24 -23.45
C ASP A 64 6.07 -7.89 -22.87
N TYR A 65 5.47 -7.49 -21.75
CA TYR A 65 5.89 -6.28 -21.04
C TYR A 65 7.27 -6.47 -20.43
N GLU A 66 7.49 -7.56 -19.68
CA GLU A 66 8.77 -7.79 -18.98
C GLU A 66 9.96 -7.99 -19.92
N SER A 67 9.74 -8.47 -21.15
CA SER A 67 10.77 -8.58 -22.17
C SER A 67 10.95 -7.31 -23.01
N GLY A 68 10.16 -6.27 -22.78
CA GLY A 68 10.18 -5.05 -23.57
C GLY A 68 9.60 -5.17 -24.98
N ARG A 69 8.94 -6.30 -25.33
CA ARG A 69 8.20 -6.42 -26.61
C ARG A 69 7.06 -5.42 -26.66
N ARG A 70 6.40 -5.18 -25.53
CA ARG A 70 5.47 -4.07 -25.33
C ARG A 70 6.18 -2.98 -24.53
N ARG A 71 6.32 -1.80 -25.12
CA ARG A 71 7.15 -0.71 -24.56
C ARG A 71 6.62 -0.12 -23.26
N SER A 72 5.32 0.19 -23.21
CA SER A 72 4.75 0.93 -22.07
C SER A 72 3.37 0.40 -21.72
N PRO A 73 3.13 -0.03 -20.46
CA PRO A 73 1.80 -0.39 -19.99
C PRO A 73 0.94 0.87 -19.80
N GLY A 74 -0.37 0.77 -20.09
CA GLY A 74 -1.32 1.83 -19.75
C GLY A 74 -1.56 1.90 -18.24
N SER A 75 -1.97 3.06 -17.73
CA SER A 75 -2.22 3.29 -16.29
C SER A 75 -3.21 2.28 -15.68
N THR A 76 -4.27 1.92 -16.41
CA THR A 76 -5.24 0.91 -15.98
C THR A 76 -4.59 -0.48 -15.84
N PHE A 77 -3.66 -0.83 -16.73
CA PHE A 77 -2.92 -2.09 -16.63
C PHE A 77 -2.01 -2.08 -15.41
N VAL A 78 -1.24 -1.00 -15.21
CA VAL A 78 -0.35 -0.83 -14.04
C VAL A 78 -1.14 -0.94 -12.74
N ARG A 79 -2.29 -0.27 -12.63
CA ARG A 79 -3.17 -0.36 -11.47
C ARG A 79 -3.54 -1.82 -11.16
N ARG A 80 -4.07 -2.54 -12.15
CA ARG A 80 -4.49 -3.94 -11.99
C ARG A 80 -3.32 -4.86 -11.64
N PHE A 81 -2.15 -4.61 -12.22
CA PHE A 81 -0.92 -5.34 -11.95
C PHE A 81 -0.50 -5.19 -10.48
N VAL A 82 -0.44 -3.95 -9.99
CA VAL A 82 -0.06 -3.67 -8.60
C VAL A 82 -1.10 -4.19 -7.60
N GLU A 83 -2.38 -3.99 -7.88
CA GLU A 83 -3.46 -4.51 -7.04
C GLU A 83 -3.40 -6.05 -6.92
N ASN A 84 -3.11 -6.76 -8.00
CA ASN A 84 -3.00 -8.22 -7.96
C ASN A 84 -1.73 -8.70 -7.24
N LEU A 85 -0.60 -8.00 -7.35
CA LEU A 85 0.59 -8.32 -6.56
C LEU A 85 0.31 -8.26 -5.06
N ILE A 86 -0.38 -7.20 -4.61
CA ILE A 86 -0.74 -7.02 -3.20
C ILE A 86 -1.71 -8.12 -2.74
N VAL A 87 -2.77 -8.39 -3.53
CA VAL A 87 -3.75 -9.45 -3.19
C VAL A 87 -3.08 -10.82 -3.10
N ILE A 88 -2.14 -11.11 -3.99
CA ILE A 88 -1.38 -12.36 -3.96
C ILE A 88 -0.53 -12.46 -2.70
N ASP A 89 0.27 -11.44 -2.37
CA ASP A 89 1.08 -11.44 -1.14
C ASP A 89 0.21 -11.57 0.11
N GLU A 90 -0.89 -10.82 0.21
CA GLU A 90 -1.83 -10.91 1.33
C GLU A 90 -2.40 -12.32 1.50
N SER A 91 -2.72 -13.00 0.39
CA SER A 91 -3.21 -14.39 0.41
C SER A 91 -2.16 -15.41 0.87
N GLU A 92 -0.87 -15.10 0.71
CA GLU A 92 0.27 -15.93 1.13
C GLU A 92 0.84 -15.50 2.49
N GLY A 93 0.07 -14.73 3.23
CA GLY A 93 0.40 -14.33 4.58
C GLY A 93 0.96 -12.93 4.68
N GLY A 94 1.15 -12.16 3.60
CA GLY A 94 1.37 -10.71 3.63
C GLY A 94 2.79 -10.25 4.04
N HIS A 95 3.81 -11.07 3.77
CA HIS A 95 5.16 -10.81 4.25
C HIS A 95 5.78 -9.56 3.62
N PHE A 96 5.65 -9.43 2.30
CA PHE A 96 6.32 -8.35 1.58
C PHE A 96 5.65 -7.00 1.84
N VAL A 97 4.32 -6.96 1.84
CA VAL A 97 3.58 -5.74 2.18
C VAL A 97 3.94 -5.28 3.58
N ARG A 98 3.99 -6.17 4.58
CA ARG A 98 4.38 -5.81 5.95
C ARG A 98 5.81 -5.28 6.06
N GLU A 99 6.76 -5.89 5.36
CA GLU A 99 8.16 -5.45 5.38
C GLU A 99 8.33 -4.08 4.74
N LEU A 100 7.71 -3.87 3.58
CA LEU A 100 7.80 -2.62 2.85
C LEU A 100 7.04 -1.47 3.53
N SER A 101 5.98 -1.78 4.29
CA SER A 101 5.27 -0.81 5.14
C SER A 101 6.21 -0.17 6.16
N LYS A 102 7.13 -0.95 6.74
CA LYS A 102 8.16 -0.46 7.67
C LYS A 102 9.20 0.44 7.01
N LEU A 103 9.36 0.35 5.68
CA LEU A 103 10.29 1.16 4.90
C LEU A 103 9.61 2.39 4.27
N SER A 104 8.29 2.41 4.19
CA SER A 104 7.49 3.55 3.75
C SER A 104 7.00 4.42 4.90
N SER A 105 7.39 4.11 6.15
CA SER A 105 7.06 4.92 7.30
C SER A 105 7.84 6.25 7.26
N THR A 106 7.31 7.24 6.55
CA THR A 106 7.02 8.50 7.24
C THR A 106 6.11 8.13 8.43
N PRO A 107 6.29 8.70 9.64
CA PRO A 107 5.55 8.33 10.84
C PRO A 107 4.06 8.71 10.70
N SER A 108 3.34 7.97 9.88
CA SER A 108 1.91 8.07 9.63
C SER A 108 1.15 7.04 10.46
N ASP A 109 1.79 5.96 10.91
CA ASP A 109 1.17 4.97 11.79
C ASP A 109 0.90 5.52 13.21
N ALA A 110 1.49 6.66 13.57
CA ALA A 110 1.19 7.36 14.83
C ALA A 110 0.03 8.36 14.71
N ILE A 111 -0.37 8.71 13.48
CA ILE A 111 -1.38 9.75 13.23
C ILE A 111 -2.62 9.07 12.65
N LEU A 112 -3.63 8.89 13.51
CA LEU A 112 -4.90 8.26 13.12
C LEU A 112 -5.69 9.11 12.11
N ASP A 113 -5.64 10.43 12.23
CA ASP A 113 -6.22 11.42 11.31
C ASP A 113 -5.57 12.80 11.57
N ILE A 114 -5.59 13.71 10.59
CA ILE A 114 -5.14 15.11 10.75
C ILE A 114 -6.04 16.06 9.96
N ARG A 115 -6.48 17.13 10.62
CA ARG A 115 -7.27 18.21 10.01
C ARG A 115 -6.88 19.56 10.60
N GLU A 116 -7.03 20.60 9.79
CA GLU A 116 -6.91 21.98 10.24
C GLU A 116 -8.28 22.52 10.67
N PHE A 117 -8.30 23.37 11.70
CA PHE A 117 -9.52 24.08 12.08
C PHE A 117 -9.74 25.27 11.13
N PRO A 118 -10.95 25.43 10.56
CA PRO A 118 -11.26 26.54 9.67
C PRO A 118 -11.31 27.90 10.39
N VAL A 119 -11.33 27.88 11.72
CA VAL A 119 -11.27 29.05 12.61
C VAL A 119 -10.41 28.73 13.84
N PRO A 120 -9.84 29.72 14.53
CA PRO A 120 -9.14 29.49 15.79
C PRO A 120 -10.04 28.80 16.82
N VAL A 121 -9.51 27.82 17.55
CA VAL A 121 -10.20 27.08 18.62
C VAL A 121 -9.38 27.20 19.91
N SER A 122 -10.03 27.48 21.03
CA SER A 122 -9.38 27.56 22.35
C SER A 122 -8.97 26.18 22.86
N GLY A 123 -7.92 26.13 23.69
CA GLY A 123 -7.48 24.89 24.34
C GLY A 123 -8.58 24.24 25.19
N SER A 124 -9.33 25.06 25.92
CA SER A 124 -10.50 24.64 26.71
C SER A 124 -11.54 23.85 25.91
N ARG A 125 -11.83 24.28 24.67
CA ARG A 125 -12.79 23.59 23.80
C ARG A 125 -12.29 22.23 23.33
N ILE A 126 -10.97 22.09 23.15
CA ILE A 126 -10.33 20.80 22.82
C ILE A 126 -10.39 19.88 24.04
N GLN A 127 -10.08 20.39 25.23
CA GLN A 127 -10.13 19.64 26.49
C GLN A 127 -11.52 19.02 26.72
N GLU A 128 -12.58 19.80 26.59
CA GLU A 128 -13.97 19.32 26.75
C GLU A 128 -14.31 18.25 25.72
N ALA A 129 -13.96 18.46 24.45
CA ALA A 129 -14.31 17.55 23.36
C ALA A 129 -13.65 16.17 23.49
N VAL A 130 -12.44 16.09 24.07
CA VAL A 130 -11.69 14.83 24.24
C VAL A 130 -11.75 14.27 25.66
N ALA A 131 -12.50 14.91 26.57
CA ALA A 131 -12.47 14.63 28.01
C ALA A 131 -11.03 14.60 28.59
N GLY A 132 -10.21 15.55 28.12
CA GLY A 132 -8.79 15.63 28.44
C GLY A 132 -8.50 16.26 29.81
N THR A 133 -7.29 16.01 30.32
CA THR A 133 -6.76 16.66 31.53
C THR A 133 -5.59 17.56 31.15
N VAL A 134 -5.60 18.81 31.63
CA VAL A 134 -4.53 19.78 31.39
C VAL A 134 -3.34 19.45 32.29
N ILE A 135 -2.18 19.22 31.68
CA ILE A 135 -0.93 18.87 32.40
C ILE A 135 0.09 20.02 32.44
N ALA A 136 -0.08 21.04 31.60
CA ALA A 136 0.76 22.23 31.53
C ALA A 136 -0.06 23.40 30.98
N CYS A 137 0.37 24.64 31.27
CA CYS A 137 -0.30 25.87 30.83
C CYS A 137 -1.80 25.88 31.20
N SER A 138 -2.09 25.91 32.50
CA SER A 138 -3.45 25.93 33.09
C SER A 138 -4.33 27.09 32.63
N ASP A 139 -3.74 28.10 32.00
CA ASP A 139 -4.36 29.39 31.69
C ASP A 139 -4.75 29.50 30.20
N LEU A 140 -4.66 28.38 29.45
CA LEU A 140 -4.99 28.25 28.01
C LEU A 140 -6.49 28.27 27.69
#